data_AF-A0A9P4GE04-F1
#
_entry.id   AF-A0A9P4GE04-F1
#
_cell.length_a   1.000
_cell.length_b   1.000
_cell.length_c   1.000
_cell.angle_alpha   90.00
_cell.angle_beta   90.00
_cell.angle_gamma   90.00
#
_symmetry.space_group_name_H-M   'P 1'
#
loop_
_entity.id
_entity.type
_entity.pdbx_description
1 polymer ?
#
loop_
_entity_poly.entity_id
_entity_poly.type
_entity_poly.pdbx_seq_one_letter_code
_entity_poly.pdbx_strand_id
1 'polypeptide(L)'
;MHFSTLFIAVSASLLSAVSAGQVNFYSDTNCQHYIGESHPGSFQTVGGPAGSFSALWVSGDQWSCSDTCGPYIICGTSNCSRRRATGIGKCVTFNTGVWARNGCGQDMCNNA
;
A
#
# COMPACT_ATOMS: atom_id res chain seq x y z
N MET A 1 39.71 14.91 9.99
CA MET A 1 38.40 15.45 10.41
C MET A 1 37.43 14.28 10.37
N HIS A 2 37.00 13.79 11.52
CA HIS A 2 36.14 12.61 11.65
C HIS A 2 34.71 13.13 11.75
N PHE A 3 33.85 12.84 10.77
CA PHE A 3 32.45 13.24 10.81
C PHE A 3 31.63 12.10 11.42
N SER A 4 31.13 12.32 12.63
CA SER A 4 30.15 11.47 13.29
C SER A 4 28.77 11.77 12.74
N THR A 5 28.28 10.97 11.79
CA THR A 5 26.90 11.04 11.33
C THR A 5 26.02 10.23 12.28
N LEU A 6 25.36 10.94 13.19
CA LEU A 6 24.34 10.41 14.09
C LEU A 6 23.09 10.06 13.26
N PHE A 7 22.84 8.77 13.01
CA PHE A 7 21.56 8.34 12.42
C PHE A 7 20.50 8.33 13.52
N ILE A 8 19.62 9.33 13.52
CA ILE A 8 18.43 9.36 14.38
C ILE A 8 17.41 8.40 13.76
N ALA A 9 17.30 7.20 14.32
CA ALA A 9 16.19 6.29 14.04
C ALA A 9 14.94 6.85 14.72
N VAL A 10 14.03 7.43 13.94
CA VAL A 10 12.71 7.85 14.41
C VAL A 10 11.87 6.59 14.65
N SER A 11 11.66 6.25 15.91
CA SER A 11 10.69 5.24 16.33
C SER A 11 9.28 5.79 16.14
N ALA A 12 8.60 5.31 15.09
CA ALA A 12 7.18 5.59 14.86
C ALA A 12 6.35 4.97 16.00
N SER A 13 5.54 5.81 16.63
CA SER A 13 4.74 5.48 17.80
C SER A 13 3.70 4.40 17.50
N LEU A 14 3.65 3.39 18.36
CA LEU A 14 2.64 2.32 18.42
C LEU A 14 1.27 2.92 18.79
N LEU A 15 0.58 3.50 17.81
CA LEU A 15 -0.87 3.52 17.84
C LEU A 15 -1.32 2.14 17.38
N SER A 16 -2.04 1.42 18.23
CA SER A 16 -2.75 0.18 17.89
C SER A 16 -3.86 0.51 16.88
N ALA A 17 -3.45 0.87 15.65
CA ALA A 17 -4.34 0.99 14.53
C ALA A 17 -4.89 -0.40 14.28
N VAL A 18 -6.22 -0.53 14.39
CA VAL A 18 -6.91 -1.72 13.92
C VAL A 18 -6.63 -1.78 12.42
N SER A 19 -5.69 -2.66 12.05
CA SER A 19 -5.32 -2.90 10.66
C SER A 19 -6.51 -3.54 9.96
N ALA A 20 -6.94 -2.94 8.85
CA ALA A 20 -7.98 -3.49 8.00
C ALA A 20 -7.37 -4.45 6.94
N GLY A 21 -6.04 -4.62 6.93
CA GLY A 21 -5.38 -5.57 6.06
C GLY A 21 -3.89 -5.31 5.92
N GLN A 22 -3.20 -6.23 5.25
CA GLN A 22 -1.78 -6.12 4.96
C GLN A 22 -1.56 -5.86 3.47
N VAL A 23 -0.70 -4.90 3.17
CA VAL A 23 -0.21 -4.61 1.82
C VAL A 23 1.31 -4.73 1.80
N ASN A 24 1.84 -5.41 0.79
CA ASN A 24 3.26 -5.53 0.55
C ASN A 24 3.69 -4.60 -0.58
N PHE A 25 4.89 -4.05 -0.47
CA PHE A 25 5.51 -3.13 -1.42
C PHE A 25 6.81 -3.72 -1.97
N TYR A 26 7.08 -3.40 -3.23
CA TYR A 26 8.17 -3.98 -4.00
C TYR A 26 8.90 -2.92 -4.82
N SER A 27 10.21 -3.11 -5.01
CA SER A 27 11.08 -2.20 -5.75
C SER A 27 11.09 -2.43 -7.26
N ASP A 28 10.35 -3.42 -7.74
CA ASP A 28 10.14 -3.74 -9.15
C ASP A 28 8.67 -3.52 -9.55
N THR A 29 8.33 -3.83 -10.80
CA THR A 29 6.98 -3.66 -11.37
C THR A 29 6.17 -4.95 -11.46
N ASN A 30 6.70 -6.10 -11.02
CA ASN A 30 6.05 -7.41 -11.06
C ASN A 30 5.91 -8.08 -9.67
N CYS A 31 6.07 -7.31 -8.61
CA CYS A 31 5.97 -7.68 -7.20
C CYS A 31 6.85 -8.89 -6.82
N GLN A 32 8.15 -8.85 -7.16
CA GLN A 32 9.09 -9.94 -6.90
C GLN A 32 10.16 -9.59 -5.83
N HIS A 33 10.66 -8.36 -5.81
CA HIS A 33 11.61 -7.81 -4.85
C HIS A 33 10.89 -7.05 -3.74
N TYR A 34 10.51 -7.77 -2.70
CA TYR A 34 9.89 -7.21 -1.50
C TYR A 34 10.82 -6.20 -0.81
N ILE A 35 10.27 -5.05 -0.42
CA ILE A 35 11.02 -4.02 0.32
C ILE A 35 10.30 -3.47 1.55
N GLY A 36 9.07 -3.91 1.82
CA GLY A 36 8.36 -3.58 3.04
C GLY A 36 6.87 -3.82 2.96
N GLU A 37 6.19 -3.61 4.08
CA GLU A 37 4.75 -3.79 4.20
C GLU A 37 4.12 -2.63 4.97
N SER A 38 2.80 -2.56 4.91
CA SER A 38 2.01 -1.69 5.80
C SER A 38 0.68 -2.33 6.13
N HIS A 39 0.11 -1.83 7.23
CA HIS A 39 -1.11 -2.33 7.84
C HIS A 39 -2.16 -1.21 7.93
N PRO A 40 -2.65 -0.71 6.79
CA PRO A 40 -3.62 0.39 6.78
C PRO A 40 -4.94 0.02 7.47
N GLY A 41 -5.46 0.94 8.28
CA GLY A 41 -6.84 0.89 8.75
C GLY A 41 -7.85 1.25 7.66
N SER A 42 -9.14 1.17 7.99
CA SER A 42 -10.23 1.50 7.05
C SER A 42 -10.11 2.95 6.57
N PHE A 43 -10.20 3.16 5.25
CA PHE A 43 -10.08 4.44 4.56
C PHE A 43 -8.74 5.17 4.72
N GLN A 44 -7.77 4.59 5.43
CA GLN A 44 -6.44 5.15 5.60
C GLN A 44 -5.58 4.90 4.36
N THR A 45 -4.93 5.95 3.86
CA THR A 45 -3.93 5.82 2.80
C THR A 45 -2.54 5.74 3.42
N VAL A 46 -1.79 4.68 3.09
CA VAL A 46 -0.42 4.46 3.56
C VAL A 46 0.52 4.35 2.38
N GLY A 47 1.73 4.89 2.50
CA GLY A 47 2.76 4.82 1.45
C GLY A 47 3.73 3.68 1.67
N GLY A 48 4.24 3.12 0.58
CA GLY A 48 5.35 2.19 0.65
C GLY A 48 6.67 2.87 1.02
N PRO A 49 7.70 2.10 1.41
CA PRO A 49 9.06 2.61 1.56
C PRO A 49 9.56 3.32 0.30
N ALA A 50 10.52 4.23 0.45
CA ALA A 50 11.16 4.89 -0.68
C ALA A 50 11.72 3.86 -1.67
N GLY A 51 11.45 4.06 -2.97
CA GLY A 51 11.81 3.12 -4.03
C GLY A 51 10.76 2.04 -4.32
N SER A 52 9.57 2.10 -3.71
CA SER A 52 8.46 1.22 -4.07
C SER A 52 7.80 1.63 -5.39
N PHE A 53 7.65 0.68 -6.31
CA PHE A 53 7.01 0.86 -7.62
C PHE A 53 5.82 -0.06 -7.83
N SER A 54 5.67 -1.11 -7.02
CA SER A 54 4.50 -1.96 -7.05
C SER A 54 4.08 -2.38 -5.65
N ALA A 55 2.81 -2.77 -5.54
CA ALA A 55 2.22 -3.27 -4.32
C ALA A 55 1.19 -4.35 -4.63
N LEU A 56 0.91 -5.19 -3.63
CA LEU A 56 -0.23 -6.10 -3.64
C LEU A 56 -0.78 -6.26 -2.23
N TRP A 57 -2.09 -6.41 -2.14
CA TRP A 57 -2.75 -6.76 -0.89
C TRP A 57 -2.58 -8.24 -0.60
N VAL A 58 -2.13 -8.58 0.61
CA VAL A 58 -1.89 -9.97 1.04
C VAL A 58 -3.08 -10.49 1.83
N SER A 59 -3.69 -9.64 2.65
CA SER A 59 -4.84 -9.95 3.49
C SER A 59 -5.66 -8.71 3.75
N GLY A 60 -6.91 -8.89 4.15
CA GLY A 60 -7.79 -7.81 4.56
C GLY A 60 -9.06 -8.32 5.20
N ASP A 61 -9.75 -7.42 5.90
CA ASP A 61 -11.01 -7.68 6.58
C ASP A 61 -12.24 -7.57 5.66
N GLN A 62 -12.03 -7.22 4.39
CA GLN A 62 -13.11 -6.96 3.44
C GLN A 62 -13.49 -8.23 2.67
N TRP A 63 -14.68 -8.76 2.96
CA TRP A 63 -15.20 -10.03 2.43
C TRP A 63 -15.99 -9.91 1.12
N SER A 64 -16.42 -8.71 0.72
CA SER A 64 -17.22 -8.49 -0.49
C SER A 64 -16.31 -8.11 -1.69
N CYS A 65 -16.29 -8.97 -2.72
CA CYS A 65 -15.57 -8.82 -4.00
C CYS A 65 -14.03 -9.02 -4.02
N SER A 66 -13.45 -9.79 -3.10
CA SER A 66 -11.99 -9.92 -2.91
C SER A 66 -11.15 -10.43 -4.09
N ASP A 67 -11.69 -11.22 -5.01
CA ASP A 67 -10.85 -12.11 -5.83
C ASP A 67 -10.42 -11.56 -7.20
N THR A 68 -11.22 -10.65 -7.79
CA THR A 68 -10.98 -10.19 -9.18
C THR A 68 -10.71 -8.69 -9.28
N CYS A 69 -11.56 -7.86 -8.66
CA CYS A 69 -11.43 -6.41 -8.69
C CYS A 69 -11.23 -5.80 -7.29
N GLY A 70 -11.63 -6.51 -6.23
CA GLY A 70 -11.39 -6.21 -4.83
C GLY A 70 -11.91 -4.85 -4.32
N PRO A 71 -12.19 -4.73 -3.02
CA PRO A 71 -12.44 -3.44 -2.38
C PRO A 71 -11.13 -2.74 -1.94
N TYR A 72 -9.98 -3.27 -2.39
CA TYR A 72 -8.67 -2.76 -2.04
C TYR A 72 -8.16 -1.82 -3.12
N ILE A 73 -7.55 -0.73 -2.71
CA ILE A 73 -7.09 0.31 -3.63
C ILE A 73 -5.57 0.42 -3.52
N ILE A 74 -4.90 0.45 -4.67
CA ILE A 74 -3.49 0.84 -4.78
C ILE A 74 -3.42 2.14 -5.58
N CYS A 75 -2.70 3.12 -5.07
CA CYS A 75 -2.62 4.46 -5.62
C CYS A 75 -1.20 4.80 -6.07
N GLY A 76 -1.09 5.58 -7.14
CA GLY A 76 0.17 6.12 -7.65
C GLY A 76 0.52 7.50 -7.10
N THR A 77 -0.29 8.04 -6.20
CA THR A 77 -0.09 9.32 -5.52
C THR A 77 -0.57 9.23 -4.06
N SER A 78 0.00 10.05 -3.17
CA SER A 78 -0.32 10.06 -1.73
C SER A 78 -1.76 10.50 -1.42
N ASN A 79 -2.36 11.32 -2.28
CA ASN A 79 -3.77 11.72 -2.17
C ASN A 79 -4.74 10.71 -2.82
N CYS A 80 -4.21 9.60 -3.34
CA CYS A 80 -4.94 8.56 -4.06
C CYS A 80 -5.77 9.03 -5.27
N SER A 81 -5.38 10.13 -5.93
CA SER A 81 -6.08 10.64 -7.12
C SER A 81 -5.83 9.79 -8.38
N ARG A 82 -4.74 9.04 -8.43
CA ARG A 82 -4.44 8.04 -9.47
C ARG A 82 -4.46 6.67 -8.81
N ARG A 83 -5.41 5.81 -9.13
CA ARG A 83 -5.66 4.60 -8.34
C ARG A 83 -6.20 3.43 -9.15
N ARG A 84 -6.04 2.23 -8.64
CA ARG A 84 -6.63 1.01 -9.18
C ARG A 84 -7.28 0.23 -8.06
N ALA A 85 -8.54 -0.15 -8.27
CA ALA A 85 -9.18 -1.18 -7.47
C ALA A 85 -8.51 -2.52 -7.81
N THR A 86 -8.20 -3.31 -6.79
CA THR A 86 -7.50 -4.58 -6.95
C THR A 86 -7.94 -5.60 -5.89
N GLY A 87 -7.80 -6.88 -6.23
CA GLY A 87 -8.01 -8.00 -5.32
C GLY A 87 -6.77 -8.39 -4.52
N ILE A 88 -6.94 -9.33 -3.59
CA ILE A 88 -5.83 -9.95 -2.87
C ILE A 88 -4.91 -10.69 -3.88
N GLY A 89 -3.60 -10.59 -3.68
CA GLY A 89 -2.58 -11.26 -4.50
C GLY A 89 -2.35 -10.60 -5.86
N LYS A 90 -3.05 -9.52 -6.19
CA LYS A 90 -2.91 -8.84 -7.49
C LYS A 90 -1.85 -7.73 -7.41
N CYS A 91 -0.80 -7.89 -8.21
CA CYS A 91 0.26 -6.88 -8.33
C CYS A 91 -0.23 -5.66 -9.10
N VAL A 92 -0.05 -4.47 -8.53
CA VAL A 92 -0.34 -3.19 -9.17
C VAL A 92 0.91 -2.33 -9.11
N THR A 93 1.22 -1.65 -10.22
CA THR A 93 2.43 -0.82 -10.35
C THR A 93 2.13 0.60 -10.78
N PHE A 94 2.93 1.54 -10.28
CA PHE A 94 2.97 2.94 -10.68
C PHE A 94 4.43 3.43 -10.72
N ASN A 95 4.74 4.30 -11.70
CA ASN A 95 6.09 4.87 -11.87
C ASN A 95 6.37 6.08 -10.96
N THR A 96 5.40 6.52 -10.15
CA THR A 96 5.45 7.75 -9.34
C THR A 96 5.53 7.48 -7.83
N GLY A 97 5.80 6.24 -7.44
CA GLY A 97 5.62 5.73 -6.08
C GLY A 97 4.28 5.02 -5.93
N VAL A 98 4.14 4.22 -4.87
CA VAL A 98 2.93 3.45 -4.58
C VAL A 98 2.43 3.65 -3.15
N TRP A 99 1.12 3.78 -3.04
CA TRP A 99 0.35 3.89 -1.81
C TRP A 99 -0.78 2.87 -1.85
N ALA A 100 -1.37 2.60 -0.70
CA ALA A 100 -2.49 1.68 -0.59
C ALA A 100 -3.56 2.25 0.34
N ARG A 101 -4.82 1.95 0.04
CA ARG A 101 -5.97 2.34 0.84
C ARG A 101 -6.98 1.20 0.89
N ASN A 102 -7.42 0.85 2.09
CA ASN A 102 -8.59 -0.02 2.27
C ASN A 102 -9.84 0.84 2.02
N GLY A 103 -10.57 0.62 0.91
CA GLY A 103 -11.51 1.60 0.35
C GLY A 103 -12.87 1.03 -0.04
N CYS A 104 -13.56 0.34 0.87
CA CYS A 104 -14.90 -0.18 0.65
C CYS A 104 -15.84 0.87 0.03
N GLY A 105 -16.52 0.50 -1.06
CA GLY A 105 -17.68 1.23 -1.58
C GLY A 105 -17.40 2.50 -2.40
N GLN A 106 -16.15 2.92 -2.61
CA GLN A 106 -15.92 4.12 -3.44
C GLN A 106 -15.88 3.81 -4.94
N ASP A 107 -15.30 2.69 -5.39
CA ASP A 107 -15.11 2.42 -6.82
C ASP A 107 -14.97 0.92 -7.10
N MET A 108 -16.03 0.15 -6.83
CA MET A 108 -16.02 -1.27 -7.13
C MET A 108 -16.01 -1.46 -8.66
N CYS A 109 -14.81 -1.66 -9.20
CA CYS A 109 -14.50 -2.01 -10.58
C CYS A 109 -14.56 -0.90 -11.65
N ASN A 110 -14.71 0.37 -11.28
CA ASN A 110 -14.45 1.49 -12.20
C ASN A 110 -13.01 2.00 -12.01
N ASN A 111 -12.15 1.65 -12.96
CA ASN A 111 -10.81 2.22 -13.06
C ASN A 111 -10.94 3.73 -13.34
N ALA A 112 -10.35 4.57 -12.49
CA ALA A 112 -10.08 5.98 -12.80
C ALA A 112 -8.61 6.15 -13.20
#